data_AF-A0A956HVV7-F1
#
_entry.id   AF-A0A956HVV7-F1
#
_cell.length_a   1.000
_cell.length_b   1.000
_cell.length_c   1.000
_cell.angle_alpha   90.00
_cell.angle_beta   90.00
_cell.angle_gamma   90.00
#
_symmetry.space_group_name_H-M   'P 1'
#
loop_
_entity.id
_entity.type
_entity.pdbx_description
1 polymer ?
#
loop_
_entity_poly.entity_id
_entity_poly.type
_entity_poly.pdbx_seq_one_letter_code
_entity_poly.pdbx_strand_id
1 'polypeptide(L)'
;MSVSPVQARRPEHPRLPEAPPPERPERPARAEAALRPAVHSLVTQRGASASTEQIKARLQSFMEAASGPYRVGGKELVVPPAFRMVGGMNQESPGVYVTRIRRELSPKAYRAVARDLGLVTSGKGTPEQIRRVTQAVIDSPAGARYPATEAGVRQLMWDHGIGMDCSGYVHHAFLAARGAPAARYGLGDVLASGLQAPSPRTFRRVDPADAKAGDVMVLTGGSDGTGHKVIVFDRHAVPQKTAMHQRIARALGDSPNSRFVILECDSAWGAGGEASRGGVERHAWAYDAGSGRWASLVKDDRGQWQAFASRKPGPYDHDLMGVFRPRTES
;
A
#
# COMPACT_ATOMS: atom_id res chain seq x y z
N MET A 1 -7.15 -1.63 -66.83
CA MET A 1 -6.50 -0.32 -66.63
C MET A 1 -6.96 0.19 -65.27
N SER A 2 -6.09 0.15 -64.27
CA SER A 2 -6.41 0.48 -62.88
C SER A 2 -5.98 1.92 -62.60
N VAL A 3 -6.91 2.75 -62.13
CA VAL A 3 -6.66 4.17 -61.85
C VAL A 3 -6.35 4.30 -60.36
N SER A 4 -5.11 4.69 -60.04
CA SER A 4 -4.69 4.97 -58.66
C SER A 4 -5.33 6.25 -58.12
N PRO A 5 -5.79 6.30 -56.86
CA PRO A 5 -6.38 7.49 -56.29
C PRO A 5 -5.31 8.53 -55.89
N VAL A 6 -5.59 9.79 -56.25
CA VAL A 6 -4.79 10.97 -55.90
C VAL A 6 -4.97 11.26 -54.40
N GLN A 7 -3.88 11.19 -53.64
CA GLN A 7 -3.85 11.60 -52.23
C GLN A 7 -3.76 13.13 -52.14
N ALA A 8 -4.80 13.75 -51.56
CA ALA A 8 -4.81 15.17 -51.23
C ALA A 8 -3.83 15.45 -50.08
N ARG A 9 -2.90 16.40 -50.28
CA ARG A 9 -1.97 16.87 -49.25
C ARG A 9 -2.73 17.71 -48.22
N ARG A 10 -2.55 17.38 -46.93
CA ARG A 10 -3.03 18.21 -45.81
C ARG A 10 -2.23 19.52 -45.75
N PRO A 11 -2.87 20.66 -45.44
CA PRO A 11 -2.18 21.91 -45.21
C PRO A 11 -1.36 21.85 -43.92
N GLU A 12 -0.11 22.29 -44.00
CA GLU A 12 0.78 22.42 -42.85
C GLU A 12 0.39 23.65 -42.04
N HIS A 13 0.09 23.46 -40.74
CA HIS A 13 -0.10 24.57 -39.82
C HIS A 13 1.26 25.15 -39.37
N PRO A 14 1.38 26.48 -39.25
CA PRO A 14 2.60 27.12 -38.77
C PRO A 14 2.93 26.67 -37.34
N ARG A 15 4.16 26.24 -37.12
CA ARG A 15 4.68 25.89 -35.78
C ARG A 15 4.81 27.15 -34.93
N LEU A 16 4.13 27.17 -33.80
CA LEU A 16 4.34 28.19 -32.77
C LEU A 16 5.71 27.97 -32.09
N PRO A 17 6.38 29.05 -31.64
CA PRO A 17 7.66 28.95 -30.95
C PRO A 17 7.52 28.15 -29.65
N GLU A 18 8.44 27.20 -29.43
CA GLU A 18 8.53 26.42 -28.20
C GLU A 18 8.80 27.34 -27.01
N ALA A 19 7.97 27.23 -25.97
CA ALA A 19 8.21 27.88 -24.70
C ALA A 19 9.46 27.27 -24.02
N PRO A 20 10.29 28.08 -23.34
CA PRO A 20 11.43 27.56 -22.61
C PRO A 20 10.97 26.57 -21.52
N PRO A 21 11.76 25.52 -21.26
CA PRO A 21 11.41 24.51 -20.26
C PRO A 21 11.32 25.15 -18.87
N PRO A 22 10.33 24.78 -18.05
CA PRO A 22 10.23 25.29 -16.69
C PRO A 22 11.45 24.88 -15.86
N GLU A 23 11.99 25.84 -15.11
CA GLU A 23 13.06 25.60 -14.13
C GLU A 23 12.63 24.50 -13.15
N ARG A 24 13.51 23.51 -12.94
CA ARG A 24 13.27 22.43 -11.98
C ARG A 24 13.35 23.01 -10.56
N PRO A 25 12.30 22.91 -9.73
CA PRO A 25 12.41 23.30 -8.33
C PRO A 25 13.44 22.39 -7.64
N GLU A 26 14.34 23.01 -6.87
CA GLU A 26 15.30 22.31 -6.03
C GLU A 26 14.59 21.30 -5.12
N ARG A 27 15.06 20.05 -5.13
CA ARG A 27 14.55 18.98 -4.26
C ARG A 27 14.85 19.34 -2.80
N PRO A 28 13.85 19.46 -1.90
CA PRO A 28 14.12 19.58 -0.48
C PRO A 28 14.65 18.24 0.06
N ALA A 29 15.97 18.14 0.22
CA ALA A 29 16.59 17.11 1.05
C ALA A 29 16.27 17.43 2.53
N ARG A 30 15.30 16.72 3.14
CA ARG A 30 15.12 16.47 4.60
C ARG A 30 13.67 16.13 4.98
N ALA A 31 13.12 15.03 4.45
CA ALA A 31 11.90 14.41 4.99
C ALA A 31 12.17 13.11 5.79
N GLU A 32 13.38 12.54 5.75
CA GLU A 32 13.70 11.28 6.44
C GLU A 32 13.90 11.38 7.96
N ALA A 33 13.91 12.59 8.55
CA ALA A 33 14.21 12.78 9.97
C ALA A 33 13.03 12.52 10.93
N ALA A 34 11.80 12.30 10.42
CA ALA A 34 10.58 12.28 11.23
C ALA A 34 10.16 10.90 11.81
N LEU A 35 10.93 9.83 11.60
CA LEU A 35 10.68 8.49 12.17
C LEU A 35 11.31 8.28 13.57
N ARG A 36 11.57 9.36 14.32
CA ARG A 36 12.22 9.32 15.64
C ARG A 36 11.32 10.03 16.65
N PRO A 37 10.48 9.31 17.43
CA PRO A 37 11.00 8.61 18.61
C PRO A 37 10.18 7.36 19.01
N ALA A 38 10.61 6.17 18.56
CA ALA A 38 10.32 4.90 19.25
C ALA A 38 11.45 3.85 19.06
N VAL A 39 12.50 4.16 18.28
CA VAL A 39 13.48 3.16 17.79
C VAL A 39 14.92 3.42 18.25
N HIS A 40 15.15 4.41 19.13
CA HIS A 40 16.51 4.91 19.41
C HIS A 40 17.33 4.10 20.45
N SER A 41 16.88 2.92 20.88
CA SER A 41 17.68 2.01 21.72
C SER A 41 18.29 0.81 20.99
N LEU A 42 18.27 0.77 19.64
CA LEU A 42 18.67 -0.42 18.86
C LEU A 42 19.84 -0.22 17.86
N VAL A 43 20.55 0.91 17.88
CA VAL A 43 21.45 1.29 16.76
C VAL A 43 22.93 0.90 16.94
N THR A 44 23.28 0.03 17.89
CA THR A 44 24.67 -0.47 18.03
C THR A 44 24.92 -1.92 17.59
N GLN A 45 23.91 -2.69 17.19
CA GLN A 45 24.14 -4.02 16.59
C GLN A 45 24.33 -3.93 15.07
N ARG A 46 25.54 -3.52 14.65
CA ARG A 46 25.99 -3.70 13.27
C ARG A 46 26.21 -5.20 13.00
N GLY A 47 25.30 -5.86 12.28
CA GLY A 47 25.67 -7.06 11.51
C GLY A 47 24.64 -8.16 11.38
N ALA A 48 23.70 -8.31 12.32
CA ALA A 48 22.69 -9.36 12.22
C ALA A 48 21.45 -8.87 11.46
N SER A 49 21.07 -9.59 10.40
CA SER A 49 19.73 -9.44 9.80
C SER A 49 18.69 -9.76 10.86
N ALA A 50 17.60 -8.99 10.92
CA ALA A 50 16.51 -9.26 11.85
C ALA A 50 15.95 -10.67 11.59
N SER A 51 15.67 -11.41 12.66
CA SER A 51 14.97 -12.70 12.55
C SER A 51 13.56 -12.53 12.00
N THR A 52 12.98 -13.61 11.45
CA THR A 52 11.60 -13.61 10.95
C THR A 52 10.60 -13.12 11.99
N GLU A 53 10.73 -13.55 13.25
CA GLU A 53 9.85 -13.11 14.33
C GLU A 53 10.01 -11.62 14.67
N GLN A 54 11.23 -11.08 14.62
CA GLN A 54 11.46 -9.64 14.79
C GLN A 54 10.85 -8.83 13.64
N ILE A 55 10.93 -9.33 12.41
CA ILE A 55 10.29 -8.70 11.25
C ILE A 55 8.76 -8.71 11.42
N LYS A 56 8.18 -9.85 11.79
CA LYS A 56 6.72 -9.98 12.07
C LYS A 56 6.27 -9.01 13.15
N ALA A 57 6.97 -8.97 14.28
CA ALA A 57 6.64 -8.05 15.38
C ALA A 57 6.66 -6.58 14.92
N ARG A 58 7.65 -6.18 14.12
CA ARG A 58 7.73 -4.80 13.59
C ARG A 58 6.66 -4.49 12.56
N LEU A 59 6.30 -5.45 11.69
CA LEU A 59 5.17 -5.29 10.76
C LEU A 59 3.85 -5.15 11.52
N GLN A 60 3.63 -5.97 12.55
CA GLN A 60 2.46 -5.88 13.42
C GLN A 60 2.39 -4.51 14.10
N SER A 61 3.46 -4.06 14.73
CA SER A 61 3.52 -2.72 15.35
C SER A 61 3.32 -1.60 14.33
N PHE A 62 3.82 -1.75 13.11
CA PHE A 62 3.61 -0.76 12.05
C PHE A 62 2.14 -0.70 11.61
N MET A 63 1.49 -1.86 11.43
CA MET A 63 0.06 -1.95 11.08
C MET A 63 -0.81 -1.36 12.19
N GLU A 64 -0.49 -1.62 13.45
CA GLU A 64 -1.16 -1.03 14.62
C GLU A 64 -0.97 0.49 14.65
N ALA A 65 0.27 0.98 14.47
CA ALA A 65 0.58 2.40 14.47
C ALA A 65 -0.03 3.16 13.27
N ALA A 66 -0.27 2.48 12.15
CA ALA A 66 -0.99 3.04 11.01
C ALA A 66 -2.43 3.42 11.40
N SER A 67 -3.05 2.67 12.29
CA SER A 67 -4.31 3.05 12.91
C SER A 67 -4.04 4.10 13.98
N GLY A 68 -4.78 5.21 13.96
CA GLY A 68 -4.53 6.33 14.88
C GLY A 68 -4.46 5.91 16.36
N PRO A 69 -4.14 6.86 17.23
CA PRO A 69 -5.27 7.37 18.00
C PRO A 69 -5.69 8.75 17.52
N TYR A 70 -6.99 9.00 17.55
CA TYR A 70 -7.64 10.28 17.26
C TYR A 70 -8.51 10.74 18.41
N ARG A 71 -8.44 12.02 18.76
CA ARG A 71 -9.34 12.64 19.74
C ARG A 71 -10.54 13.22 19.03
N VAL A 72 -11.73 12.66 19.26
CA VAL A 72 -12.98 13.02 18.57
C VAL A 72 -14.10 13.14 19.59
N GLY A 73 -14.72 14.32 19.69
CA GLY A 73 -15.83 14.54 20.63
C GLY A 73 -15.48 14.22 22.09
N GLY A 74 -14.24 14.47 22.51
CA GLY A 74 -13.74 14.17 23.87
C GLY A 74 -13.37 12.71 24.12
N LYS A 75 -13.48 11.82 23.13
CA LYS A 75 -13.08 10.41 23.21
C LYS A 75 -11.85 10.13 22.37
N GLU A 76 -11.10 9.10 22.72
CA GLU A 76 -10.04 8.56 21.89
C GLU A 76 -10.57 7.40 21.04
N LEU A 77 -10.36 7.45 19.73
CA LEU A 77 -10.75 6.43 18.76
C LEU A 77 -9.52 5.93 18.02
N VAL A 78 -9.40 4.61 17.86
CA VAL A 78 -8.41 3.96 16.98
C VAL A 78 -9.08 3.74 15.65
N VAL A 79 -8.61 4.42 14.60
CA VAL A 79 -9.21 4.36 13.26
C VAL A 79 -8.11 4.07 12.24
N PRO A 80 -8.20 2.99 11.45
CA PRO A 80 -7.25 2.73 10.38
C PRO A 80 -7.37 3.80 9.28
N PRO A 81 -6.28 4.08 8.54
CA PRO A 81 -6.31 5.08 7.50
C PRO A 81 -7.18 4.59 6.33
N ALA A 82 -7.96 5.50 5.75
CA ALA A 82 -8.71 5.21 4.54
C ALA A 82 -7.77 4.90 3.36
N PHE A 83 -8.27 4.18 2.36
CA PHE A 83 -7.54 3.96 1.12
C PHE A 83 -7.49 5.23 0.27
N ARG A 84 -6.29 5.60 -0.19
CA ARG A 84 -6.08 6.78 -1.03
C ARG A 84 -5.07 6.50 -2.13
N MET A 85 -5.51 6.49 -3.39
CA MET A 85 -4.70 6.33 -4.60
C MET A 85 -4.98 7.44 -5.63
N VAL A 86 -3.94 8.12 -6.09
CA VAL A 86 -4.08 9.17 -7.12
C VAL A 86 -4.64 8.58 -8.42
N GLY A 87 -5.74 9.15 -8.92
CA GLY A 87 -6.39 8.70 -10.16
C GLY A 87 -7.30 7.47 -10.03
N GLY A 88 -7.53 6.97 -8.81
CA GLY A 88 -8.50 5.89 -8.56
C GLY A 88 -9.96 6.34 -8.67
N MET A 89 -10.89 5.38 -8.69
CA MET A 89 -12.33 5.64 -8.71
C MET A 89 -12.75 6.57 -7.56
N ASN A 90 -13.41 7.68 -7.92
CA ASN A 90 -13.91 8.71 -7.00
C ASN A 90 -12.84 9.48 -6.20
N GLN A 91 -11.60 9.56 -6.71
CA GLN A 91 -10.55 10.32 -6.01
C GLN A 91 -9.97 11.45 -6.85
N GLU A 92 -10.07 12.67 -6.33
CA GLU A 92 -9.59 13.88 -6.97
C GLU A 92 -8.04 13.94 -6.97
N SER A 93 -7.48 14.90 -7.70
CA SER A 93 -6.03 15.12 -7.66
C SER A 93 -5.60 15.60 -6.27
N PRO A 94 -4.36 15.28 -5.81
CA PRO A 94 -3.85 15.73 -4.52
C PRO A 94 -4.02 17.24 -4.27
N GLY A 95 -3.83 18.08 -5.30
CA GLY A 95 -3.95 19.53 -5.20
C GLY A 95 -5.35 20.03 -4.82
N VAL A 96 -6.40 19.32 -5.25
CA VAL A 96 -7.79 19.64 -4.87
C VAL A 96 -7.98 19.39 -3.37
N TYR A 97 -7.53 18.24 -2.87
CA TYR A 97 -7.60 17.91 -1.44
C TYR A 97 -6.75 18.84 -0.58
N VAL A 98 -5.53 19.20 -1.01
CA VAL A 98 -4.70 20.20 -0.30
C VAL A 98 -5.44 21.53 -0.20
N THR A 99 -6.08 21.97 -1.28
CA THR A 99 -6.87 23.21 -1.29
C THR A 99 -8.08 23.13 -0.36
N ARG A 100 -8.80 22.00 -0.36
CA ARG A 100 -9.93 21.73 0.54
C ARG A 100 -9.49 21.81 2.00
N ILE A 101 -8.47 21.03 2.39
CA ILE A 101 -7.93 21.04 3.76
C ILE A 101 -7.47 22.45 4.15
N ARG A 102 -6.77 23.17 3.27
CA ARG A 102 -6.32 24.55 3.54
C ARG A 102 -7.47 25.51 3.86
N ARG A 103 -8.64 25.34 3.24
CA ARG A 103 -9.83 26.19 3.48
C ARG A 103 -10.48 25.89 4.84
N GLU A 104 -10.40 24.64 5.29
CA GLU A 104 -11.01 24.20 6.55
C GLU A 104 -10.13 24.50 7.78
N LEU A 105 -8.81 24.60 7.59
CA LEU A 105 -7.87 24.85 8.69
C LEU A 105 -7.62 26.34 8.91
N SER A 106 -7.46 26.73 10.18
CA SER A 106 -6.91 28.05 10.51
C SER A 106 -5.48 28.19 9.94
N PRO A 107 -4.98 29.41 9.66
CA PRO A 107 -3.63 29.60 9.15
C PRO A 107 -2.54 28.97 10.02
N LYS A 108 -2.73 28.96 11.35
CA LYS A 108 -1.80 28.32 12.29
C LYS A 108 -1.83 26.80 12.15
N ALA A 109 -3.02 26.19 12.13
CA ALA A 109 -3.18 24.74 11.99
C ALA A 109 -2.65 24.26 10.63
N TYR A 110 -2.96 24.97 9.54
CA TYR A 110 -2.44 24.66 8.21
C TYR A 110 -0.92 24.65 8.17
N ARG A 111 -0.24 25.68 8.69
CA ARG A 111 1.23 25.74 8.71
C ARG A 111 1.87 24.57 9.45
N ALA A 112 1.21 24.05 10.48
CA ALA A 112 1.71 22.91 11.25
C ALA A 112 1.73 21.60 10.46
N VAL A 113 0.85 21.44 9.46
CA VAL A 113 0.71 20.20 8.66
C VAL A 113 1.04 20.38 7.17
N ALA A 114 1.31 21.61 6.71
CA ALA A 114 1.47 21.92 5.28
C ALA A 114 2.50 21.04 4.56
N ARG A 115 3.58 20.66 5.24
CA ARG A 115 4.63 19.79 4.68
C ARG A 115 4.19 18.35 4.47
N ASP A 116 3.19 17.89 5.21
CA ASP A 116 2.69 16.52 5.17
C ASP A 116 1.59 16.34 4.11
N LEU A 117 0.87 17.42 3.78
CA LEU A 117 -0.34 17.36 2.95
C LEU A 117 -0.11 16.70 1.60
N GLY A 118 0.97 17.04 0.87
CA GLY A 118 1.22 16.45 -0.44
C GLY A 118 1.44 14.93 -0.40
N LEU A 119 2.11 14.43 0.64
CA LEU A 119 2.33 12.98 0.82
C LEU A 119 1.04 12.29 1.27
N VAL A 120 0.34 12.86 2.25
CA VAL A 120 -0.91 12.30 2.78
C VAL A 120 -2.00 12.25 1.69
N THR A 121 -2.18 13.33 0.92
CA THR A 121 -3.21 13.37 -0.13
C THR A 121 -2.82 12.65 -1.42
N SER A 122 -1.60 12.13 -1.51
CA SER A 122 -1.15 11.22 -2.57
C SER A 122 -1.11 9.75 -2.13
N GLY A 123 -1.50 9.43 -0.89
CA GLY A 123 -1.48 8.06 -0.36
C GLY A 123 -0.11 7.58 0.12
N LYS A 124 0.84 8.51 0.32
CA LYS A 124 2.26 8.23 0.59
C LYS A 124 2.74 8.72 1.96
N GLY A 125 1.85 9.29 2.76
CA GLY A 125 2.19 9.77 4.11
C GLY A 125 2.60 8.62 5.03
N THR A 126 3.47 8.88 6.00
CA THR A 126 3.69 7.95 7.12
C THR A 126 2.45 7.90 8.04
N PRO A 127 2.30 6.87 8.88
CA PRO A 127 1.28 6.85 9.93
C PRO A 127 1.17 8.15 10.75
N GLU A 128 2.30 8.72 11.16
CA GLU A 128 2.32 9.95 11.96
C GLU A 128 1.88 11.17 11.16
N GLN A 129 2.22 11.24 9.87
CA GLN A 129 1.79 12.31 8.97
C GLN A 129 0.28 12.26 8.76
N ILE A 130 -0.26 11.07 8.46
CA ILE A 130 -1.70 10.85 8.33
C ILE A 130 -2.39 11.23 9.63
N ARG A 131 -1.89 10.76 10.78
CA ARG A 131 -2.45 11.08 12.09
C ARG A 131 -2.52 12.59 12.36
N ARG A 132 -1.42 13.32 12.11
CA ARG A 132 -1.38 14.78 12.29
C ARG A 132 -2.37 15.52 11.39
N VAL A 133 -2.41 15.16 10.11
CA VAL A 133 -3.32 15.80 9.14
C VAL A 133 -4.78 15.51 9.51
N THR A 134 -5.13 14.25 9.77
CA THR A 134 -6.49 13.89 10.18
C THR A 134 -6.90 14.60 11.47
N GLN A 135 -6.04 14.59 12.51
CA GLN A 135 -6.36 15.27 13.77
C GLN A 135 -6.57 16.77 13.55
N ALA A 136 -5.74 17.42 12.73
CA ALA A 136 -5.93 18.84 12.42
C ALA A 136 -7.29 19.14 11.76
N VAL A 137 -7.79 18.24 10.90
CA VAL A 137 -9.12 18.38 10.28
C VAL A 137 -10.24 18.06 11.27
N ILE A 138 -10.06 17.08 12.16
CA ILE A 138 -11.01 16.79 13.25
C ILE A 138 -11.16 18.00 14.18
N ASP A 139 -10.04 18.66 14.52
CA ASP A 139 -10.02 19.82 15.42
C ASP A 139 -10.54 21.11 14.75
N SER A 140 -10.85 21.08 13.46
CA SER A 140 -11.37 22.23 12.72
C SER A 140 -12.90 22.27 12.73
N PRO A 141 -13.53 23.39 12.30
CA PRO A 141 -14.98 23.44 12.11
C PRO A 141 -15.52 22.38 11.14
N ALA A 142 -14.70 21.86 10.22
CA ALA A 142 -15.09 20.77 9.33
C ALA A 142 -15.30 19.45 10.07
N GLY A 143 -14.50 19.19 11.12
CA GLY A 143 -14.62 17.98 11.93
C GLY A 143 -15.99 17.81 12.56
N ALA A 144 -16.64 18.90 12.95
CA ALA A 144 -17.99 18.90 13.53
C ALA A 144 -19.10 18.43 12.55
N ARG A 145 -18.81 18.36 11.25
CA ARG A 145 -19.76 17.86 10.23
C ARG A 145 -19.87 16.34 10.22
N TYR A 146 -18.95 15.64 10.90
CA TYR A 146 -18.86 14.19 10.92
C TYR A 146 -19.24 13.64 12.30
N PRO A 147 -19.95 12.49 12.39
CA PRO A 147 -20.22 11.86 13.66
C PRO A 147 -18.94 11.49 14.42
N ALA A 148 -18.94 11.62 15.74
CA ALA A 148 -17.83 11.22 16.61
C ALA A 148 -17.74 9.69 16.78
N THR A 149 -17.58 8.99 15.65
CA THR A 149 -17.52 7.53 15.51
C THR A 149 -16.37 7.16 14.58
N GLU A 150 -15.93 5.90 14.59
CA GLU A 150 -14.92 5.40 13.65
C GLU A 150 -15.34 5.64 12.18
N ALA A 151 -16.59 5.30 11.84
CA ALA A 151 -17.14 5.52 10.51
C ALA A 151 -17.12 6.99 10.10
N GLY A 152 -17.43 7.91 11.03
CA GLY A 152 -17.37 9.36 10.78
C GLY A 152 -15.95 9.86 10.51
N VAL A 153 -14.96 9.37 11.25
CA VAL A 153 -13.54 9.69 11.01
C VAL A 153 -13.08 9.14 9.65
N ARG A 154 -13.48 7.92 9.30
CA ARG A 154 -13.17 7.34 7.98
C ARG A 154 -13.80 8.14 6.84
N GLN A 155 -15.06 8.56 7.00
CA GLN A 155 -15.72 9.43 6.02
C GLN A 155 -15.01 10.79 5.91
N LEU A 156 -14.60 11.38 7.03
CA LEU A 156 -13.80 12.62 7.04
C LEU A 156 -12.50 12.45 6.27
N MET A 157 -11.77 11.35 6.51
CA MET A 157 -10.54 11.02 5.78
C MET A 157 -10.80 10.92 4.28
N TRP A 158 -11.84 10.17 3.90
CA TRP A 158 -12.24 9.98 2.50
C TRP A 158 -12.54 11.30 1.80
N ASP A 159 -13.40 12.14 2.38
CA ASP A 159 -13.83 13.42 1.80
C ASP A 159 -12.67 14.41 1.69
N HIS A 160 -11.65 14.28 2.52
CA HIS A 160 -10.46 15.14 2.49
C HIS A 160 -9.27 14.47 1.77
N GLY A 161 -9.47 13.30 1.17
CA GLY A 161 -8.44 12.57 0.44
C GLY A 161 -7.24 12.20 1.31
N ILE A 162 -7.45 12.02 2.61
CA ILE A 162 -6.43 11.62 3.58
C ILE A 162 -6.40 10.09 3.63
N GLY A 163 -5.23 9.48 3.41
CA GLY A 163 -5.13 8.04 3.49
C GLY A 163 -3.80 7.49 3.03
N MET A 164 -3.81 6.21 2.70
CA MET A 164 -2.63 5.46 2.24
C MET A 164 -2.99 4.59 1.03
N ASP A 165 -2.11 4.48 0.04
CA ASP A 165 -2.21 3.44 -1.00
C ASP A 165 -1.27 2.26 -0.72
N CYS A 166 -1.46 1.18 -1.50
CA CYS A 166 -0.70 -0.05 -1.36
C CYS A 166 0.82 0.17 -1.41
N SER A 167 1.31 1.04 -2.29
CA SER A 167 2.74 1.27 -2.43
C SER A 167 3.32 2.16 -1.33
N GLY A 168 2.56 3.15 -0.83
CA GLY A 168 2.92 3.95 0.32
C GLY A 168 3.00 3.09 1.57
N TYR A 169 1.99 2.24 1.80
CA TYR A 169 1.99 1.28 2.90
C TYR A 169 3.19 0.34 2.83
N VAL A 170 3.35 -0.37 1.72
CA VAL A 170 4.42 -1.37 1.58
C VAL A 170 5.80 -0.72 1.70
N HIS A 171 6.02 0.49 1.16
CA HIS A 171 7.29 1.18 1.31
C HIS A 171 7.62 1.48 2.78
N HIS A 172 6.68 2.09 3.51
CA HIS A 172 6.91 2.43 4.92
C HIS A 172 7.01 1.20 5.81
N ALA A 173 6.14 0.20 5.61
CA ALA A 173 6.18 -1.08 6.33
C ALA A 173 7.50 -1.82 6.10
N PHE A 174 7.98 -1.84 4.84
CA PHE A 174 9.25 -2.46 4.48
C PHE A 174 10.44 -1.84 5.23
N LEU A 175 10.50 -0.51 5.31
CA LEU A 175 11.55 0.21 6.04
C LEU A 175 11.41 0.04 7.56
N ALA A 176 10.19 0.12 8.09
CA ALA A 176 9.91 -0.06 9.52
C ALA A 176 10.30 -1.46 10.00
N ALA A 177 9.96 -2.51 9.24
CA ALA A 177 10.31 -3.89 9.54
C ALA A 177 11.82 -4.12 9.65
N ARG A 178 12.61 -3.36 8.89
CA ARG A 178 14.06 -3.52 8.80
C ARG A 178 14.84 -2.55 9.68
N GLY A 179 14.23 -1.44 10.07
CA GLY A 179 14.89 -0.39 10.86
C GLY A 179 16.06 0.26 10.11
N ALA A 180 15.95 0.38 8.79
CA ALA A 180 17.02 0.90 7.93
C ALA A 180 16.46 1.85 6.85
N PRO A 181 17.26 2.83 6.39
CA PRO A 181 16.81 3.81 5.39
C PRO A 181 16.67 3.20 4.00
N ALA A 182 15.87 3.86 3.15
CA ALA A 182 15.56 3.41 1.78
C ALA A 182 16.81 3.18 0.92
N ALA A 183 17.81 4.07 1.04
CA ALA A 183 19.05 4.00 0.30
C ALA A 183 19.82 2.68 0.50
N ARG A 184 19.70 2.03 1.67
CA ARG A 184 20.34 0.72 1.94
C ARG A 184 19.84 -0.37 0.99
N TYR A 185 18.61 -0.24 0.51
CA TYR A 185 17.94 -1.21 -0.37
C TYR A 185 17.88 -0.75 -1.82
N GLY A 186 18.54 0.37 -2.14
CA GLY A 186 18.45 1.00 -3.46
C GLY A 186 17.05 1.51 -3.80
N LEU A 187 16.25 1.82 -2.78
CA LEU A 187 14.93 2.43 -2.95
C LEU A 187 15.08 3.96 -2.96
N GLY A 188 14.27 4.61 -3.80
CA GLY A 188 14.16 6.07 -3.80
C GLY A 188 13.29 6.59 -2.65
N ASP A 189 12.90 7.86 -2.75
CA ASP A 189 11.84 8.39 -1.89
C ASP A 189 10.50 7.66 -2.13
N VAL A 190 9.52 7.83 -1.24
CA VAL A 190 8.23 7.11 -1.34
C VAL A 190 7.44 7.42 -2.62
N LEU A 191 7.66 8.58 -3.25
CA LEU A 191 7.04 8.94 -4.54
C LEU A 191 7.68 8.16 -5.69
N ALA A 192 8.99 7.89 -5.59
CA ALA A 192 9.79 7.09 -6.50
C ALA A 192 10.27 5.79 -5.85
N SER A 193 9.35 5.09 -5.15
CA SER A 193 9.70 4.01 -4.22
C SER A 193 10.57 2.90 -4.81
N GLY A 194 10.60 2.73 -6.14
CA GLY A 194 11.34 1.66 -6.82
C GLY A 194 10.70 0.28 -6.68
N LEU A 195 9.62 0.16 -5.90
CA LEU A 195 8.92 -1.11 -5.65
C LEU A 195 7.98 -1.54 -6.79
N GLN A 196 7.77 -0.69 -7.79
CA GLN A 196 7.04 -1.06 -9.01
C GLN A 196 7.83 -2.09 -9.84
N ALA A 197 9.15 -2.01 -9.80
CA ALA A 197 10.07 -2.94 -10.48
C ALA A 197 11.35 -3.07 -9.63
N PRO A 198 11.32 -3.88 -8.55
CA PRO A 198 12.47 -4.02 -7.66
C PRO A 198 13.73 -4.42 -8.44
N SER A 199 14.80 -3.66 -8.27
CA SER A 199 16.03 -3.84 -9.04
C SER A 199 16.66 -5.20 -8.75
N PRO A 200 17.05 -5.98 -9.78
CA PRO A 200 17.73 -7.27 -9.59
C PRO A 200 19.11 -7.13 -8.93
N ARG A 201 19.66 -5.91 -8.83
CA ARG A 201 20.91 -5.62 -8.12
C ARG A 201 20.74 -5.58 -6.60
N THR A 202 19.58 -5.18 -6.11
CA THR A 202 19.31 -5.05 -4.66
C THR A 202 18.29 -6.06 -4.15
N PHE A 203 17.47 -6.62 -5.03
CA PHE A 203 16.49 -7.67 -4.74
C PHE A 203 16.79 -8.93 -5.53
N ARG A 204 16.40 -10.08 -4.96
CA ARG A 204 16.25 -11.34 -5.68
C ARG A 204 14.78 -11.73 -5.71
N ARG A 205 14.38 -12.42 -6.78
CA ARG A 205 13.07 -13.07 -6.84
C ARG A 205 13.12 -14.34 -6.00
N VAL A 206 12.07 -14.60 -5.24
CA VAL A 206 11.88 -15.83 -4.46
C VAL A 206 10.59 -16.52 -4.91
N ASP A 207 10.55 -17.85 -4.77
CA ASP A 207 9.33 -18.60 -5.00
C ASP A 207 8.29 -18.24 -3.93
N PRO A 208 6.99 -18.13 -4.26
CA PRO A 208 5.97 -17.87 -3.24
C PRO A 208 5.94 -18.91 -2.12
N ALA A 209 6.27 -20.17 -2.41
CA ALA A 209 6.38 -21.23 -1.42
C ALA A 209 7.51 -20.99 -0.40
N ASP A 210 8.53 -20.21 -0.78
CA ASP A 210 9.72 -19.87 0.03
C ASP A 210 9.70 -18.43 0.57
N ALA A 211 8.58 -17.73 0.39
CA ALA A 211 8.40 -16.38 0.91
C ALA A 211 8.54 -16.35 2.44
N LYS A 212 9.05 -15.24 2.95
CA LYS A 212 9.24 -14.96 4.38
C LYS A 212 8.63 -13.61 4.73
N ALA A 213 8.38 -13.41 6.02
CA ALA A 213 8.01 -12.11 6.57
C ALA A 213 8.96 -11.02 6.04
N GLY A 214 8.38 -9.90 5.60
CA GLY A 214 9.09 -8.75 5.06
C GLY A 214 9.42 -8.81 3.56
N ASP A 215 9.16 -9.92 2.86
CA ASP A 215 9.27 -9.97 1.39
C ASP A 215 8.16 -9.11 0.75
N VAL A 216 8.46 -8.51 -0.40
CA VAL A 216 7.48 -7.70 -1.15
C VAL A 216 6.93 -8.49 -2.31
N MET A 217 5.62 -8.62 -2.42
CA MET A 217 4.98 -9.18 -3.61
C MET A 217 4.48 -8.03 -4.49
N VAL A 218 4.83 -8.09 -5.77
CA VAL A 218 4.36 -7.13 -6.77
C VAL A 218 3.35 -7.81 -7.66
N LEU A 219 2.15 -7.25 -7.68
CA LEU A 219 1.01 -7.72 -8.45
C LEU A 219 0.76 -6.76 -9.62
N THR A 220 0.46 -7.30 -10.79
CA THR A 220 0.24 -6.55 -12.03
C THR A 220 -1.06 -6.95 -12.69
N GLY A 221 -1.51 -6.15 -13.66
CA GLY A 221 -2.63 -6.52 -14.51
C GLY A 221 -3.93 -6.72 -13.74
N GLY A 222 -4.25 -5.85 -12.77
CA GLY A 222 -5.57 -5.82 -12.14
C GLY A 222 -6.69 -5.65 -13.18
N SER A 223 -7.95 -5.83 -12.77
CA SER A 223 -9.11 -5.66 -13.67
C SER A 223 -9.19 -4.27 -14.33
N ASP A 224 -8.62 -3.25 -13.71
CA ASP A 224 -8.49 -1.88 -14.20
C ASP A 224 -7.09 -1.57 -14.81
N GLY A 225 -6.23 -2.58 -14.93
CA GLY A 225 -4.83 -2.42 -15.35
C GLY A 225 -3.89 -1.89 -14.26
N THR A 226 -4.41 -1.52 -13.08
CA THR A 226 -3.60 -1.05 -11.96
C THR A 226 -2.87 -2.23 -11.33
N GLY A 227 -1.60 -2.03 -10.96
CA GLY A 227 -0.84 -3.02 -10.19
C GLY A 227 -0.98 -2.80 -8.68
N HIS A 228 -0.92 -3.87 -7.91
CA HIS A 228 -0.99 -3.84 -6.46
C HIS A 228 0.34 -4.28 -5.82
N LYS A 229 0.57 -3.93 -4.56
CA LYS A 229 1.79 -4.30 -3.81
C LYS A 229 1.37 -4.74 -2.44
N VAL A 230 1.96 -5.84 -1.97
CA VAL A 230 1.73 -6.31 -0.60
C VAL A 230 3.06 -6.68 0.04
N ILE A 231 3.15 -6.62 1.36
CA ILE A 231 4.29 -7.13 2.12
C ILE A 231 3.87 -8.39 2.85
N VAL A 232 4.67 -9.46 2.71
CA VAL A 232 4.39 -10.73 3.40
C VAL A 232 4.56 -10.50 4.90
N PHE A 233 3.49 -10.72 5.65
CA PHE A 233 3.52 -10.73 7.11
C PHE A 233 3.97 -12.11 7.59
N ASP A 234 3.32 -13.18 7.14
CA ASP A 234 3.65 -14.54 7.55
C ASP A 234 3.48 -15.55 6.42
N ARG A 235 4.18 -16.67 6.55
CA ARG A 235 4.09 -17.81 5.64
C ARG A 235 4.10 -19.10 6.46
N HIS A 236 3.09 -19.93 6.26
CA HIS A 236 3.03 -21.23 6.94
C HIS A 236 2.47 -22.32 6.02
N ALA A 237 3.00 -23.54 6.19
CA ALA A 237 2.50 -24.71 5.47
C ALA A 237 1.14 -25.12 6.04
N VAL A 238 0.23 -25.55 5.16
CA VAL A 238 -1.06 -26.12 5.58
C VAL A 238 -0.89 -27.61 5.82
N PRO A 239 -1.07 -28.12 7.05
CA PRO A 239 -0.94 -29.55 7.30
C PRO A 239 -1.96 -30.33 6.47
N GLN A 240 -1.50 -31.41 5.83
CA GLN A 240 -2.35 -32.28 5.03
C GLN A 240 -3.50 -32.85 5.86
N LYS A 241 -4.62 -33.17 5.19
CA LYS A 241 -5.82 -33.77 5.80
C LYS A 241 -6.57 -32.88 6.81
N THR A 242 -6.11 -31.65 7.06
CA THR A 242 -6.89 -30.67 7.83
C THR A 242 -8.10 -30.18 7.04
N ALA A 243 -9.13 -29.67 7.74
CA ALA A 243 -10.29 -29.08 7.09
C ALA A 243 -9.90 -27.91 6.16
N MET A 244 -8.90 -27.10 6.55
CA MET A 244 -8.37 -26.04 5.71
C MET A 244 -7.74 -26.60 4.42
N HIS A 245 -6.90 -27.62 4.53
CA HIS A 245 -6.28 -28.28 3.37
C HIS A 245 -7.34 -28.79 2.38
N GLN A 246 -8.37 -29.49 2.88
CA GLN A 246 -9.45 -30.00 2.04
C GLN A 246 -10.26 -28.88 1.37
N ARG A 247 -10.49 -27.76 2.05
CA ARG A 247 -11.17 -26.58 1.48
C ARG A 247 -10.35 -25.96 0.35
N ILE A 248 -9.04 -25.77 0.55
CA ILE A 248 -8.14 -25.24 -0.48
C ILE A 248 -8.08 -26.20 -1.67
N ALA A 249 -7.85 -27.49 -1.43
CA ALA A 249 -7.81 -28.52 -2.47
C ALA A 249 -9.10 -28.52 -3.30
N ARG A 250 -10.27 -28.45 -2.64
CA ARG A 250 -11.56 -28.37 -3.32
C ARG A 250 -11.72 -27.09 -4.13
N ALA A 251 -11.38 -25.94 -3.57
CA ALA A 251 -11.52 -24.64 -4.23
C ALA A 251 -10.66 -24.58 -5.50
N LEU A 252 -9.43 -25.10 -5.43
CA LEU A 252 -8.55 -25.19 -6.57
C LEU A 252 -8.97 -26.34 -7.51
N GLY A 253 -9.51 -27.44 -7.01
CA GLY A 253 -9.64 -28.67 -7.79
C GLY A 253 -8.29 -29.39 -7.94
N ASP A 254 -7.39 -29.18 -6.97
CA ASP A 254 -6.06 -29.80 -6.92
C ASP A 254 -6.11 -31.10 -6.10
N SER A 255 -5.01 -31.86 -6.12
CA SER A 255 -4.93 -33.14 -5.42
C SER A 255 -5.06 -32.97 -3.90
N PRO A 256 -5.74 -33.90 -3.18
CA PRO A 256 -5.71 -33.96 -1.72
C PRO A 256 -4.30 -34.15 -1.13
N ASN A 257 -3.31 -34.47 -1.95
CA ASN A 257 -1.91 -34.60 -1.53
C ASN A 257 -1.05 -33.36 -1.88
N SER A 258 -1.62 -32.32 -2.49
CA SER A 258 -0.92 -31.06 -2.79
C SER A 258 -0.34 -30.42 -1.53
N ARG A 259 0.74 -29.67 -1.71
CA ARG A 259 1.43 -28.96 -0.63
C ARG A 259 1.07 -27.48 -0.71
N PHE A 260 0.09 -27.08 0.09
CA PHE A 260 -0.31 -25.68 0.16
C PHE A 260 0.50 -24.92 1.20
N VAL A 261 0.79 -23.66 0.89
CA VAL A 261 1.20 -22.66 1.88
C VAL A 261 0.13 -21.58 1.97
N ILE A 262 0.00 -20.97 3.14
CA ILE A 262 -0.76 -19.73 3.32
C ILE A 262 0.23 -18.59 3.47
N LEU A 263 -0.03 -17.54 2.71
CA LEU A 263 0.66 -16.25 2.78
C LEU A 263 -0.32 -15.24 3.37
N GLU A 264 0.02 -14.70 4.52
CA GLU A 264 -0.66 -13.55 5.10
C GLU A 264 0.12 -12.30 4.70
N CYS A 265 -0.53 -11.32 4.10
CA CYS A 265 0.15 -10.12 3.64
C CYS A 265 -0.61 -8.86 4.02
N ASP A 266 0.15 -7.83 4.32
CA ASP A 266 -0.35 -6.51 4.67
C ASP A 266 -0.28 -5.58 3.45
N SER A 267 -1.30 -4.74 3.29
CA SER A 267 -1.36 -3.69 2.27
C SER A 267 -2.41 -2.64 2.64
N ALA A 268 -2.49 -1.58 1.84
CA ALA A 268 -3.67 -0.74 1.78
C ALA A 268 -4.53 -1.11 0.57
N TRP A 269 -5.76 -1.56 0.84
CA TRP A 269 -6.70 -2.16 -0.09
C TRP A 269 -7.73 -1.16 -0.62
N GLY A 270 -8.13 -1.34 -1.88
CA GLY A 270 -9.12 -0.49 -2.53
C GLY A 270 -10.45 -0.46 -1.77
N ALA A 271 -11.02 0.74 -1.64
CA ALA A 271 -12.28 0.95 -0.92
C ALA A 271 -13.54 0.61 -1.75
N GLY A 272 -13.40 0.29 -3.04
CA GLY A 272 -14.55 0.04 -3.92
C GLY A 272 -15.52 1.22 -4.06
N GLY A 273 -15.10 2.45 -3.73
CA GLY A 273 -15.94 3.64 -3.73
C GLY A 273 -16.67 3.94 -2.42
N GLU A 274 -16.47 3.14 -1.37
CA GLU A 274 -17.14 3.30 -0.07
C GLU A 274 -16.13 3.65 1.03
N ALA A 275 -16.33 4.77 1.75
CA ALA A 275 -15.39 5.23 2.79
C ALA A 275 -15.20 4.23 3.96
N SER A 276 -16.21 3.42 4.26
CA SER A 276 -16.18 2.39 5.30
C SER A 276 -15.33 1.17 4.93
N ARG A 277 -14.96 1.00 3.65
CA ARG A 277 -14.26 -0.19 3.15
C ARG A 277 -12.80 0.10 2.81
N GLY A 278 -11.99 -0.96 2.79
CA GLY A 278 -10.58 -0.91 2.42
C GLY A 278 -9.73 -0.09 3.41
N GLY A 279 -8.55 0.32 2.94
CA GLY A 279 -7.51 0.88 3.80
C GLY A 279 -6.53 -0.21 4.23
N VAL A 280 -5.83 0.01 5.34
CA VAL A 280 -4.79 -0.92 5.80
C VAL A 280 -5.41 -2.19 6.38
N GLU A 281 -5.17 -3.33 5.72
CA GLU A 281 -5.70 -4.63 6.13
C GLU A 281 -4.70 -5.76 5.83
N ARG A 282 -4.84 -6.87 6.56
CA ARG A 282 -4.13 -8.13 6.33
C ARG A 282 -5.04 -9.09 5.59
N HIS A 283 -4.62 -9.54 4.42
CA HIS A 283 -5.33 -10.55 3.62
C HIS A 283 -4.53 -11.84 3.59
N ALA A 284 -5.20 -12.96 3.33
CA ALA A 284 -4.57 -14.28 3.27
C ALA A 284 -4.86 -14.96 1.93
N TRP A 285 -3.84 -15.59 1.35
CA TRP A 285 -3.98 -16.45 0.17
C TRP A 285 -3.33 -17.81 0.39
N ALA A 286 -3.96 -18.84 -0.15
CA ALA A 286 -3.34 -20.13 -0.33
C ALA A 286 -2.63 -20.19 -1.70
N TYR A 287 -1.46 -20.82 -1.72
CA TYR A 287 -0.69 -21.10 -2.93
C TYR A 287 -0.33 -22.59 -2.99
N ASP A 288 -0.56 -23.22 -4.14
CA ASP A 288 -0.05 -24.56 -4.45
C ASP A 288 1.21 -24.44 -5.31
N ALA A 289 2.36 -24.85 -4.76
CA ALA A 289 3.64 -24.82 -5.47
C ALA A 289 3.66 -25.80 -6.66
N GLY A 290 2.86 -26.87 -6.62
CA GLY A 290 2.82 -27.87 -7.69
C GLY A 290 2.06 -27.39 -8.93
N SER A 291 0.92 -26.71 -8.72
CA SER A 291 0.07 -26.21 -9.81
C SER A 291 0.32 -24.73 -10.15
N GLY A 292 1.00 -23.99 -9.27
CA GLY A 292 1.19 -22.54 -9.39
C GLY A 292 -0.09 -21.73 -9.13
N ARG A 293 -1.14 -22.36 -8.60
CA ARG A 293 -2.47 -21.75 -8.46
C ARG A 293 -2.66 -21.09 -7.09
N TRP A 294 -3.58 -20.14 -7.08
CA TRP A 294 -3.86 -19.28 -5.94
C TRP A 294 -5.32 -19.37 -5.52
N ALA A 295 -5.59 -19.27 -4.23
CA ALA A 295 -6.93 -19.07 -3.69
C ALA A 295 -6.94 -17.96 -2.65
N SER A 296 -7.91 -17.05 -2.71
CA SER A 296 -8.18 -16.10 -1.64
C SER A 296 -8.83 -16.80 -0.46
N LEU A 297 -8.38 -16.48 0.75
CA LEU A 297 -8.94 -16.98 1.98
C LEU A 297 -9.69 -15.85 2.68
N VAL A 298 -10.97 -16.07 2.97
CA VAL A 298 -11.83 -15.08 3.62
C VAL A 298 -12.58 -15.76 4.76
N LYS A 299 -12.70 -15.11 5.90
CA LYS A 299 -13.55 -15.61 6.99
C LYS A 299 -15.00 -15.23 6.71
N ASP A 300 -15.91 -16.18 6.85
CA ASP A 300 -17.35 -15.88 6.86
C ASP A 300 -17.80 -15.26 8.19
N ASP A 301 -19.09 -14.95 8.30
CA ASP A 301 -19.70 -14.34 9.50
C ASP A 301 -19.55 -15.19 10.77
N ARG A 302 -19.22 -16.49 10.64
CA ARG A 302 -18.96 -17.41 11.74
C ARG A 302 -17.46 -17.54 12.04
N GLY A 303 -16.63 -16.72 11.41
CA GLY A 303 -15.18 -16.76 11.53
C GLY A 303 -14.54 -17.97 10.85
N GLN A 304 -15.28 -18.75 10.05
CA GLN A 304 -14.75 -19.92 9.37
C GLN A 304 -14.09 -19.50 8.05
N TRP A 305 -12.89 -20.02 7.81
CA TRP A 305 -12.19 -19.76 6.56
C TRP A 305 -12.85 -20.46 5.38
N GLN A 306 -13.14 -19.67 4.35
CA GLN A 306 -13.56 -20.07 3.02
C GLN A 306 -12.41 -19.84 2.03
N ALA A 307 -12.34 -20.66 0.98
CA ALA A 307 -11.32 -20.57 -0.05
C ALA A 307 -11.96 -20.36 -1.43
N PHE A 308 -11.46 -19.39 -2.18
CA PHE A 308 -11.95 -19.03 -3.51
C PHE A 308 -10.79 -19.02 -4.50
N ALA A 309 -10.83 -19.91 -5.50
CA ALA A 309 -9.79 -19.95 -6.52
C ALA A 309 -9.68 -18.59 -7.24
N SER A 310 -8.45 -18.13 -7.38
CA SER A 310 -8.14 -16.93 -8.15
C SER A 310 -8.31 -17.23 -9.64
N ARG A 311 -8.85 -16.25 -10.37
CA ARG A 311 -9.10 -16.35 -11.81
C ARG A 311 -7.85 -16.09 -12.65
N LYS A 312 -6.80 -15.53 -12.05
CA LYS A 312 -5.53 -15.21 -12.68
C LYS A 312 -4.37 -16.00 -12.08
N PRO A 313 -3.21 -16.08 -12.76
CA PRO A 313 -1.94 -16.61 -12.25
C PRO A 313 -1.32 -15.80 -11.09
N GLY A 314 -2.12 -15.35 -10.14
CA GLY A 314 -1.69 -14.58 -8.97
C GLY A 314 -2.83 -14.39 -7.97
N PRO A 315 -2.53 -13.83 -6.78
CA PRO A 315 -3.53 -13.58 -5.75
C PRO A 315 -4.49 -12.45 -6.16
N TYR A 316 -5.71 -12.48 -5.60
CA TYR A 316 -6.67 -11.36 -5.62
C TYR A 316 -6.80 -10.75 -7.02
N ASP A 317 -7.30 -11.50 -8.02
CA ASP A 317 -7.56 -11.04 -9.41
C ASP A 317 -6.42 -10.35 -10.19
N HIS A 318 -5.18 -10.49 -9.74
CA HIS A 318 -3.98 -9.93 -10.38
C HIS A 318 -3.03 -11.04 -10.85
N ASP A 319 -2.13 -10.70 -11.77
CA ASP A 319 -0.97 -11.52 -12.10
C ASP A 319 0.15 -11.28 -11.08
N LEU A 320 0.87 -12.32 -10.69
CA LEU A 320 2.05 -12.18 -9.86
C LEU A 320 3.29 -11.86 -10.71
N MET A 321 3.78 -10.62 -10.64
CA MET A 321 5.08 -10.27 -11.23
C MET A 321 6.22 -11.01 -10.51
N GLY A 322 6.16 -11.08 -9.18
CA GLY A 322 7.10 -11.84 -8.37
C GLY A 322 7.03 -11.50 -6.88
N VAL A 323 7.70 -12.34 -6.09
CA VAL A 323 8.01 -12.09 -4.68
C VAL A 323 9.48 -11.70 -4.59
N PHE A 324 9.78 -10.61 -3.90
CA PHE A 324 11.10 -9.98 -3.91
C PHE A 324 11.65 -9.87 -2.49
N ARG A 325 12.87 -10.40 -2.31
CA ARG A 325 13.64 -10.32 -1.07
C ARG A 325 14.90 -9.50 -1.28
N PRO A 326 15.27 -8.59 -0.36
CA PRO A 326 16.58 -7.94 -0.40
C PRO A 326 17.72 -8.95 -0.47
N ARG A 327 18.71 -8.69 -1.33
CA ARG A 327 19.87 -9.59 -1.48
C ARG A 327 20.76 -9.66 -0.24
N THR A 328 20.67 -8.65 0.61
CA THR A 328 21.39 -8.58 1.90
C THR A 328 20.81 -9.52 2.95
N GLU A 329 19.67 -10.16 2.68
CA GLU A 329 19.00 -11.12 3.56
C GLU A 329 19.15 -12.53 2.98
N SER A 330 19.28 -13.58 3.81
CA SER A 330 19.43 -14.98 3.39
C SER A 330 18.12 -15.76 3.32
#